data_AF-A0A1J5T9B9-F1
#
_entry.id   AF-A0A1J5T9B9-F1
#
_cell.length_a   1.000
_cell.length_b   1.000
_cell.length_c   1.000
_cell.angle_alpha   90.00
_cell.angle_beta   90.00
_cell.angle_gamma   90.00
#
_symmetry.space_group_name_H-M   'P 1'
#
loop_
_entity.id
_entity.type
_entity.pdbx_description
1 polymer ?
#
loop_
_entity_poly.entity_id
_entity_poly.type
_entity_poly.pdbx_seq_one_letter_code
_entity_poly.pdbx_strand_id
1 'polypeptide(L)'
;MSEKQYNVLVLCTGNSARSILGEVLFNNLGKGRFKAYSAGSKPAGQVNPGALELLQQQGYSTEGLRSKSWDEFAAPGAPEFDFIFTVCDNAAGEACPVWLGHPATAHWGIPDPAHVEGDDARRTAFRKAYEQLARRIQLFMSLPIDKLDKLVLKEKLAEIGRIKD
;
A
#
# COMPACT_ATOMS: atom_id res chain seq x y z
N MET A 1 -22.73 -16.75 -6.02
CA MET A 1 -21.28 -17.06 -6.02
C MET A 1 -20.57 -15.81 -5.53
N SER A 2 -19.90 -15.86 -4.39
CA SER A 2 -19.14 -14.71 -3.89
C SER A 2 -17.97 -14.44 -4.84
N GLU A 3 -17.85 -13.22 -5.33
CA GLU A 3 -16.65 -12.82 -6.09
C GLU A 3 -15.40 -13.06 -5.23
N LYS A 4 -14.30 -13.52 -5.86
CA LYS A 4 -13.04 -13.77 -5.17
C LYS A 4 -12.55 -12.45 -4.54
N GLN A 5 -12.28 -12.48 -3.24
CA GLN A 5 -11.61 -11.38 -2.54
C GLN A 5 -10.10 -11.54 -2.67
N TYR A 6 -9.42 -10.45 -3.03
CA TYR A 6 -7.97 -10.41 -3.22
C TYR A 6 -7.25 -9.79 -2.02
N ASN A 7 -6.21 -10.47 -1.52
CA ASN A 7 -5.40 -9.94 -0.43
C ASN A 7 -4.24 -9.09 -0.99
N VAL A 8 -4.07 -7.89 -0.43
CA VAL A 8 -3.03 -6.93 -0.83
C VAL A 8 -2.15 -6.58 0.36
N LEU A 9 -0.83 -6.60 0.18
CA LEU A 9 0.12 -6.09 1.17
C LEU A 9 0.82 -4.84 0.65
N VAL A 10 0.72 -3.74 1.38
CA VAL A 10 1.42 -2.48 1.08
C VAL A 10 2.64 -2.36 2.00
N LEU A 11 3.82 -2.27 1.40
CA LEU A 11 5.10 -2.26 2.12
C LEU A 11 5.79 -0.89 2.01
N CYS A 12 6.21 -0.37 3.15
CA CYS A 12 7.21 0.70 3.19
C CYS A 12 8.21 0.42 4.32
N THR A 13 9.27 1.21 4.47
CA THR A 13 10.29 0.95 5.51
C THR A 13 9.69 1.04 6.92
N GLY A 14 9.04 2.17 7.23
CA GLY A 14 8.61 2.48 8.61
C GLY A 14 7.22 2.01 9.00
N ASN A 15 6.40 1.49 8.08
CA ASN A 15 4.97 1.26 8.28
C ASN A 15 4.21 2.38 9.02
N SER A 16 4.56 3.65 8.73
CA SER A 16 4.08 4.79 9.53
C SER A 16 3.19 5.75 8.74
N ALA A 17 3.47 5.98 7.45
CA ALA A 17 2.74 6.95 6.62
C ALA A 17 2.19 6.32 5.33
N ARG A 18 3.02 6.23 4.29
CA ARG A 18 2.61 5.84 2.92
C ARG A 18 1.89 4.49 2.86
N SER A 19 2.41 3.48 3.54
CA SER A 19 1.80 2.14 3.55
C SER A 19 0.46 2.11 4.30
N ILE A 20 0.31 2.93 5.34
CA ILE A 20 -0.94 3.08 6.10
C ILE A 20 -2.00 3.76 5.24
N LEU A 21 -1.63 4.84 4.52
CA LEU A 21 -2.50 5.46 3.53
C LEU A 21 -2.94 4.44 2.47
N GLY A 22 -2.00 3.64 1.96
CA GLY A 22 -2.27 2.57 1.00
C GLY A 22 -3.25 1.52 1.53
N GLU A 23 -3.04 0.99 2.74
CA GLU A 23 -3.94 0.02 3.38
C GLU A 23 -5.37 0.55 3.45
N VAL A 24 -5.55 1.78 3.93
CA VAL A 24 -6.89 2.39 4.06
C VAL A 24 -7.51 2.66 2.70
N LEU A 25 -6.75 3.19 1.74
CA LEU A 25 -7.24 3.44 0.39
C LEU A 25 -7.70 2.17 -0.32
N PHE A 26 -6.93 1.09 -0.27
CA PHE A 26 -7.33 -0.18 -0.87
C PHE A 26 -8.60 -0.73 -0.25
N ASN A 27 -8.71 -0.73 1.08
CA ASN A 27 -9.89 -1.25 1.78
C ASN A 27 -11.15 -0.44 1.48
N ASN A 28 -11.05 0.89 1.38
CA ASN A 28 -12.20 1.75 1.10
C ASN A 28 -12.59 1.79 -0.38
N LEU A 29 -11.62 1.92 -1.28
CA LEU A 29 -11.88 1.98 -2.73
C LEU A 29 -12.22 0.61 -3.31
N GLY A 30 -11.73 -0.47 -2.69
CA GLY A 30 -11.89 -1.84 -3.17
C GLY A 30 -13.30 -2.41 -2.98
N LYS A 31 -14.18 -1.75 -2.20
CA LYS A 31 -15.59 -2.12 -1.99
C LYS A 31 -15.81 -3.61 -1.72
N GLY A 32 -14.93 -4.21 -0.92
CA GLY A 32 -14.98 -5.63 -0.54
C GLY A 32 -14.29 -6.60 -1.51
N ARG A 33 -13.95 -6.19 -2.74
CA ARG A 33 -13.16 -7.01 -3.68
C ARG A 33 -11.71 -7.19 -3.25
N PHE A 34 -11.19 -6.23 -2.48
CA PHE A 34 -9.84 -6.26 -1.93
C PHE A 34 -9.85 -6.19 -0.41
N LYS A 35 -8.95 -6.94 0.20
CA LYS A 35 -8.61 -6.82 1.62
C LYS A 35 -7.13 -6.47 1.72
N ALA A 36 -6.85 -5.26 2.17
CA ALA A 36 -5.50 -4.74 2.26
C ALA A 36 -4.96 -4.74 3.68
N TYR A 37 -3.66 -4.93 3.73
CA TYR A 37 -2.80 -4.91 4.90
C TYR A 37 -1.61 -4.03 4.59
N SER A 38 -0.93 -3.53 5.62
CA SER A 38 0.36 -2.89 5.46
C SER A 38 1.37 -3.35 6.49
N ALA A 39 2.64 -3.32 6.11
CA ALA A 39 3.74 -3.62 7.00
C ALA A 39 4.98 -2.83 6.60
N GLY A 40 6.05 -3.02 7.37
CA GLY A 40 7.35 -2.49 7.01
C GLY A 40 8.50 -3.30 7.53
N SER A 41 9.66 -3.08 6.92
CA SER A 41 10.89 -3.79 7.23
C SER A 41 11.56 -3.31 8.50
N LYS A 42 11.35 -2.03 8.85
CA LYS A 42 11.84 -1.38 10.07
C LYS A 42 10.71 -0.53 10.65
N PRO A 43 9.66 -1.15 11.20
CA PRO A 43 8.48 -0.43 11.68
C PRO A 43 8.86 0.66 12.67
N ALA A 44 8.28 1.85 12.52
CA ALA A 44 8.55 3.01 13.36
C ALA A 44 7.95 2.89 14.77
N GLY A 45 7.16 1.84 15.03
CA GLY A 45 6.45 1.60 16.29
C GLY A 45 5.14 2.37 16.43
N GLN A 46 4.94 3.43 15.66
CA GLN A 46 3.70 4.22 15.64
C GLN A 46 3.31 4.68 14.24
N VAL A 47 2.01 4.86 14.04
CA VAL A 47 1.46 5.49 12.83
C VAL A 47 1.76 7.00 12.89
N ASN A 48 2.13 7.57 11.74
CA ASN A 48 2.45 8.98 11.64
C ASN A 48 1.18 9.83 11.88
N PRO A 49 1.21 10.82 12.79
CA PRO A 49 0.06 11.66 13.07
C PRO A 49 -0.50 12.38 11.83
N GLY A 50 0.35 12.81 10.90
CA GLY A 50 -0.11 13.47 9.66
C GLY A 50 -0.87 12.53 8.72
N ALA A 51 -0.55 11.22 8.75
CA ALA A 51 -1.34 10.23 8.03
C ALA A 51 -2.72 10.05 8.68
N LEU A 52 -2.77 9.94 10.01
CA LEU A 52 -4.03 9.81 10.76
C LEU A 52 -4.93 11.03 10.56
N GLU A 53 -4.38 12.24 10.71
CA GLU A 53 -5.10 13.49 10.51
C GLU A 53 -5.71 13.56 9.10
N LEU A 54 -4.93 13.26 8.07
CA LEU A 54 -5.42 13.26 6.69
C LEU A 54 -6.54 12.22 6.49
N LEU A 55 -6.37 11.00 6.99
CA LEU A 55 -7.39 9.96 6.85
C LEU A 55 -8.71 10.35 7.52
N GLN A 56 -8.64 10.93 8.71
CA GLN A 56 -9.82 11.44 9.42
C GLN A 56 -10.49 12.59 8.64
N GLN A 57 -9.72 13.51 8.08
CA GLN A 57 -10.25 14.58 7.22
C GLN A 57 -10.96 14.05 5.96
N GLN A 58 -10.50 12.91 5.42
CA GLN A 58 -11.16 12.22 4.30
C GLN A 58 -12.35 11.35 4.75
N GLY A 59 -12.67 11.32 6.04
CA GLY A 59 -13.79 10.55 6.59
C GLY A 59 -13.52 9.05 6.74
N TYR A 60 -12.25 8.62 6.72
CA TYR A 60 -11.88 7.22 6.92
C TYR A 60 -11.67 6.90 8.41
N SER A 61 -12.05 5.68 8.80
CA SER A 61 -11.72 5.16 10.12
C SER A 61 -10.21 4.95 10.25
N THR A 62 -9.66 5.34 11.39
CA THR A 62 -8.28 5.08 11.79
C THR A 62 -8.17 3.97 12.85
N GLU A 63 -9.28 3.32 13.19
CA GLU A 63 -9.31 2.27 14.19
C GLU A 63 -8.49 1.05 13.75
N GLY A 64 -7.71 0.49 14.67
CA GLY A 64 -6.89 -0.70 14.41
C GLY A 64 -5.63 -0.46 13.57
N LEU A 65 -5.41 0.75 13.05
CA LEU A 65 -4.18 1.08 12.32
C LEU A 65 -2.98 1.07 13.29
N ARG A 66 -1.94 0.32 12.91
CA ARG A 66 -0.71 0.20 13.68
C ARG A 66 0.49 0.01 12.77
N SER A 67 1.64 0.48 13.25
CA SER A 67 2.95 0.20 12.65
C SER A 67 3.40 -1.21 13.03
N LYS A 68 3.66 -2.06 12.04
CA LYS A 68 3.97 -3.48 12.25
C LYS A 68 5.05 -4.02 11.31
N SER A 69 5.81 -5.00 11.80
CA SER A 69 6.83 -5.67 10.98
C SER A 69 6.17 -6.53 9.92
N TRP A 70 6.81 -6.62 8.77
CA TRP A 70 6.42 -7.53 7.71
C TRP A 70 6.59 -9.02 8.09
N ASP A 71 7.31 -9.32 9.17
CA ASP A 71 7.58 -10.68 9.64
C ASP A 71 6.29 -11.34 10.14
N GLU A 72 5.35 -10.54 10.65
CA GLU A 72 4.02 -10.99 11.04
C GLU A 72 3.26 -11.63 9.88
N PHE A 73 3.58 -11.21 8.65
CA PHE A 73 2.95 -11.68 7.42
C PHE A 73 3.73 -12.79 6.72
N ALA A 74 4.90 -13.14 7.23
CA ALA A 74 5.70 -14.29 6.81
C ALA A 74 5.53 -15.50 7.75
N ALA A 75 4.84 -15.32 8.89
CA ALA A 75 4.60 -16.38 9.86
C ALA A 75 3.56 -17.42 9.38
N PRO A 76 3.61 -18.67 9.87
CA PRO A 76 2.57 -19.66 9.62
C PRO A 76 1.18 -19.14 10.00
N GLY A 77 0.20 -19.33 9.11
CA GLY A 77 -1.17 -18.83 9.31
C GLY A 77 -1.39 -17.36 8.91
N ALA A 78 -0.36 -16.68 8.41
CA ALA A 78 -0.52 -15.39 7.76
C ALA A 78 -1.41 -15.49 6.51
N PRO A 79 -2.11 -14.40 6.13
CA PRO A 79 -2.87 -14.36 4.88
C PRO A 79 -1.98 -14.69 3.68
N GLU A 80 -2.51 -15.46 2.73
CA GLU A 80 -1.92 -15.58 1.40
C GLU A 80 -2.17 -14.30 0.63
N PHE A 81 -1.13 -13.72 0.04
CA PHE A 81 -1.24 -12.47 -0.70
C PHE A 81 -1.32 -12.74 -2.20
N ASP A 82 -2.26 -12.07 -2.87
CA ASP A 82 -2.32 -12.05 -4.33
C ASP A 82 -1.44 -10.92 -4.88
N PHE A 83 -1.32 -9.80 -4.15
CA PHE A 83 -0.58 -8.61 -4.57
C PHE A 83 0.29 -8.01 -3.46
N ILE A 84 1.49 -7.57 -3.83
CA ILE A 84 2.37 -6.79 -2.95
C ILE A 84 2.83 -5.52 -3.65
N PHE A 85 2.62 -4.37 -3.01
CA PHE A 85 3.05 -3.07 -3.51
C PHE A 85 4.09 -2.45 -2.57
N THR A 86 5.29 -2.19 -3.07
CA THR A 86 6.30 -1.41 -2.33
C THR A 86 6.15 0.06 -2.68
N VAL A 87 6.06 0.93 -1.67
CA VAL A 87 5.80 2.37 -1.88
C VAL A 87 6.95 3.30 -1.48
N CYS A 88 8.08 2.71 -1.04
CA CYS A 88 9.36 3.40 -0.89
C CYS A 88 10.47 2.62 -1.58
N ASP A 89 11.49 3.34 -2.06
CA ASP A 89 12.61 2.73 -2.80
C ASP A 89 13.37 1.72 -1.94
N ASN A 90 13.55 2.04 -0.65
CA ASN A 90 14.21 1.13 0.30
C ASN A 90 13.46 -0.20 0.46
N ALA A 91 12.12 -0.22 0.47
CA ALA A 91 11.37 -1.47 0.57
C ALA A 91 11.41 -2.28 -0.73
N ALA A 92 11.70 -1.65 -1.87
CA ALA A 92 11.87 -2.37 -3.14
C ALA A 92 13.25 -3.04 -3.27
N GLY A 93 14.27 -2.52 -2.58
CA GLY A 93 15.66 -3.01 -2.65
C GLY A 93 16.08 -3.96 -1.52
N GLU A 94 15.25 -4.16 -0.49
CA GLU A 94 15.54 -5.09 0.61
C GLU A 94 15.20 -6.54 0.23
N ALA A 95 15.92 -7.50 0.82
CA ALA A 95 15.68 -8.92 0.63
C ALA A 95 14.32 -9.31 1.24
N CYS A 96 13.25 -9.18 0.46
CA CYS A 96 11.91 -9.55 0.87
C CYS A 96 11.85 -11.04 1.28
N PRO A 97 11.11 -11.38 2.34
CA PRO A 97 10.86 -12.77 2.68
C PRO A 97 10.10 -13.49 1.56
N VAL A 98 10.15 -14.83 1.56
CA VAL A 98 9.36 -15.64 0.63
C VAL A 98 7.89 -15.54 1.03
N TRP A 99 7.08 -14.94 0.16
CA TRP A 99 5.65 -14.74 0.39
C TRP A 99 4.84 -15.96 -0.03
N LEU A 100 3.94 -16.42 0.85
CA LEU A 100 2.94 -17.43 0.51
C LEU A 100 2.00 -16.92 -0.60
N GLY A 101 1.64 -17.79 -1.54
CA GLY A 101 0.72 -17.47 -2.65
C GLY A 101 1.38 -16.98 -3.95
N HIS A 102 2.70 -16.77 -3.98
CA HIS A 102 3.43 -16.22 -5.14
C HIS A 102 2.81 -14.92 -5.70
N PRO A 103 2.71 -13.86 -4.88
CA PRO A 103 2.01 -12.64 -5.24
C PRO A 103 2.62 -11.96 -6.46
N ALA A 104 1.77 -11.28 -7.24
CA ALA A 104 2.24 -10.31 -8.21
C ALA A 104 2.76 -9.07 -7.47
N THR A 105 3.98 -8.64 -7.80
CA THR A 105 4.65 -7.53 -7.11
C THR A 105 4.88 -6.35 -8.03
N ALA A 106 4.74 -5.14 -7.49
CA ALA A 106 5.11 -3.90 -8.18
C ALA A 106 5.60 -2.83 -7.22
N HIS A 107 6.45 -1.96 -7.75
CA HIS A 107 6.96 -0.80 -7.03
C HIS A 107 6.23 0.47 -7.48
N TRP A 108 5.58 1.14 -6.54
CA TRP A 108 4.86 2.39 -6.71
C TRP A 108 5.52 3.45 -5.83
N GLY A 109 6.70 3.94 -6.20
CA GLY A 109 7.45 4.93 -5.42
C GLY A 109 6.62 6.17 -5.12
N ILE A 110 6.47 6.49 -3.83
CA ILE A 110 5.80 7.69 -3.33
C ILE A 110 6.81 8.49 -2.49
N PRO A 111 7.04 9.78 -2.80
CA PRO A 111 7.88 10.66 -1.98
C PRO A 111 7.45 10.62 -0.52
N ASP A 112 8.41 10.63 0.41
CA ASP A 112 8.08 10.53 1.83
C ASP A 112 7.54 11.87 2.38
N PRO A 113 6.25 11.97 2.73
CA PRO A 113 5.71 13.21 3.28
C PRO A 113 6.24 13.50 4.68
N ALA A 114 6.71 12.49 5.44
CA ALA A 114 7.14 12.67 6.82
C ALA A 114 8.46 13.43 6.96
N HIS A 115 9.29 13.44 5.91
CA HIS A 115 10.59 14.11 5.90
C HIS A 115 10.51 15.57 5.40
N VAL A 116 9.31 16.07 5.10
CA VAL A 116 9.12 17.46 4.68
C VAL A 116 9.11 18.39 5.91
N GLU A 117 9.93 19.44 5.83
CA GLU A 117 10.03 20.49 6.84
C GLU A 117 8.92 21.54 6.67
N GLY A 118 8.44 22.07 7.80
CA GLY A 118 7.32 23.02 7.86
C GLY A 118 5.95 22.32 7.81
N ASP A 119 5.05 22.71 8.72
CA ASP A 119 3.78 21.99 8.93
C ASP A 119 2.84 22.09 7.72
N ASP A 120 2.72 23.27 7.08
CA ASP A 120 1.90 23.45 5.89
C ASP A 120 2.42 22.68 4.67
N ALA A 121 3.73 22.71 4.48
CA ALA A 121 4.39 21.96 3.42
C ALA A 121 4.24 20.45 3.64
N ARG A 122 4.38 19.99 4.90
CA ARG A 122 4.17 18.59 5.28
C ARG A 122 2.73 18.15 5.03
N ARG A 123 1.73 18.93 5.44
CA ARG A 123 0.31 18.64 5.16
C ARG A 123 0.03 18.55 3.65
N THR A 124 0.61 19.45 2.88
CA THR A 124 0.52 19.42 1.41
C THR A 124 1.18 18.17 0.84
N ALA A 125 2.34 17.75 1.37
CA ALA A 125 3.03 16.54 0.95
C ALA A 125 2.22 15.27 1.27
N PHE A 126 1.56 15.21 2.44
CA PHE A 126 0.65 14.12 2.78
C PHE A 126 -0.52 14.03 1.81
N ARG A 127 -1.14 15.16 1.47
CA ARG A 127 -2.23 15.20 0.48
C ARG A 127 -1.76 14.71 -0.89
N LYS A 128 -0.60 15.17 -1.35
CA LYS A 128 -0.01 14.69 -2.61
C LYS A 128 0.23 13.18 -2.57
N ALA A 129 0.89 12.66 -1.54
CA ALA A 129 1.13 11.22 -1.39
C ALA A 129 -0.18 10.40 -1.43
N TYR A 130 -1.22 10.90 -0.78
CA TYR A 130 -2.56 10.30 -0.81
C TYR A 130 -3.17 10.30 -2.22
N GLU A 131 -3.15 11.43 -2.94
CA GLU A 131 -3.69 11.55 -4.29
C GLU A 131 -2.98 10.62 -5.29
N GLN A 132 -1.64 10.54 -5.20
CA GLN A 132 -0.82 9.64 -6.01
C GLN A 132 -1.19 8.17 -5.78
N LEU A 133 -1.29 7.76 -4.51
CA LEU A 133 -1.70 6.41 -4.14
C LEU A 133 -3.12 6.13 -4.61
N ALA A 134 -4.07 7.03 -4.36
CA ALA A 134 -5.47 6.86 -4.74
C ALA A 134 -5.60 6.67 -6.27
N ARG A 135 -4.90 7.49 -7.06
CA ARG A 135 -4.88 7.37 -8.53
C ARG A 135 -4.35 6.02 -8.99
N ARG A 136 -3.21 5.57 -8.45
CA ARG A 136 -2.61 4.26 -8.80
C ARG A 136 -3.52 3.10 -8.41
N ILE A 137 -4.12 3.16 -7.23
CA ILE A 137 -5.06 2.16 -6.72
C ILE A 137 -6.31 2.09 -7.61
N GLN A 138 -6.89 3.22 -7.99
CA GLN A 138 -8.06 3.26 -8.87
C GLN A 138 -7.76 2.67 -10.25
N LEU A 139 -6.60 2.99 -10.83
CA LEU A 139 -6.16 2.39 -12.09
C LEU A 139 -5.97 0.88 -11.96
N PHE A 140 -5.34 0.42 -10.88
CA PHE A 140 -5.21 -1.01 -10.60
C PHE A 140 -6.57 -1.71 -10.48
N MET A 141 -7.52 -1.12 -9.76
CA MET A 141 -8.86 -1.68 -9.58
C MET A 141 -9.67 -1.74 -10.89
N SER A 142 -9.33 -0.89 -11.87
CA SER A 142 -9.93 -0.91 -13.20
C SER A 142 -9.41 -2.04 -14.10
N LEU A 143 -8.34 -2.73 -13.70
CA LEU A 143 -7.79 -3.83 -14.48
C LEU A 143 -8.73 -5.05 -14.45
N PRO A 144 -8.90 -5.76 -15.58
CA PRO A 144 -9.63 -7.03 -15.63
C PRO A 144 -8.72 -8.17 -15.13
N ILE A 145 -8.32 -8.12 -13.85
CA ILE A 145 -7.34 -9.03 -13.23
C ILE A 145 -7.59 -10.50 -13.57
N ASP A 146 -8.84 -10.95 -13.51
CA ASP A 146 -9.25 -12.34 -13.77
C ASP A 146 -9.04 -12.80 -15.23
N LYS A 147 -8.77 -11.87 -16.15
CA LYS A 147 -8.58 -12.12 -17.59
C LYS A 147 -7.14 -11.92 -18.06
N LEU A 148 -6.27 -11.40 -17.21
CA LEU A 148 -4.87 -11.14 -17.56
C LEU A 148 -4.02 -12.36 -17.20
N ASP A 149 -3.13 -12.75 -18.10
CA ASP A 149 -2.06 -13.68 -17.73
C ASP A 149 -1.04 -13.00 -16.80
N LYS A 150 -0.22 -13.82 -16.14
CA LYS A 150 0.72 -13.35 -15.11
C LYS A 150 1.74 -12.34 -15.65
N LEU A 151 2.19 -12.47 -16.89
CA LEU A 151 3.20 -11.58 -17.46
C LEU A 151 2.58 -10.22 -17.75
N VAL A 152 1.43 -10.20 -18.44
CA VAL A 152 0.71 -8.96 -18.75
C VAL A 152 0.26 -8.24 -17.47
N LEU A 153 -0.23 -8.99 -16.47
CA LEU A 153 -0.58 -8.41 -15.17
C LEU A 153 0.62 -7.71 -14.55
N LYS A 154 1.77 -8.38 -14.46
CA LYS A 154 3.01 -7.80 -13.91
C LYS A 154 3.43 -6.51 -14.65
N GLU A 155 3.35 -6.51 -15.97
CA GLU A 155 3.65 -5.32 -16.79
C GLU A 155 2.69 -4.16 -16.49
N LYS A 156 1.38 -4.43 -16.43
CA LYS A 156 0.37 -3.41 -16.10
C LYS A 156 0.58 -2.81 -14.70
N LEU A 157 0.91 -3.64 -13.71
CA LEU A 157 1.21 -3.16 -12.36
C LEU A 157 2.45 -2.24 -12.35
N ALA A 158 3.48 -2.58 -13.12
CA ALA A 158 4.69 -1.77 -13.26
C ALA A 158 4.43 -0.46 -14.04
N GLU A 159 3.59 -0.48 -15.08
CA GLU A 159 3.15 0.72 -15.80
C GLU A 159 2.46 1.72 -14.88
N ILE A 160 1.53 1.25 -14.03
CA ILE A 160 0.84 2.09 -13.04
C ILE A 160 1.84 2.78 -12.11
N GLY A 161 2.90 2.07 -11.69
CA GLY A 161 3.94 2.63 -10.84
C GLY A 161 4.79 3.74 -11.48
N ARG A 162 4.82 3.82 -12.81
CA ARG A 162 5.64 4.79 -13.58
C ARG A 162 4.84 6.00 -14.06
N ILE A 163 3.55 6.09 -13.74
CA ILE A 163 2.73 7.24 -14.10
C ILE A 163 3.28 8.47 -13.38
N LYS A 164 3.54 9.53 -14.16
CA LYS A 164 3.92 10.85 -13.63
C LYS A 164 2.67 11.56 -13.12
N ASP A 165 2.84 12.22 -11.97
CA ASP A 165 1.80 13.04 -11.33
C ASP A 165 1.73 14.44 -11.95
#